data_AF-A0A1I9YSE5-F1
#
_entry.id   AF-A0A1I9YSE5-F1
#
_cell.length_a   1.000
_cell.length_b   1.000
_cell.length_c   1.000
_cell.angle_alpha   90.00
_cell.angle_beta   90.00
_cell.angle_gamma   90.00
#
_symmetry.space_group_name_H-M   'P 1'
#
loop_
_entity.id
_entity.type
_entity.pdbx_description
1 polymer ?
#
loop_
_entity_poly.entity_id
_entity_poly.type
_entity_poly.pdbx_seq_one_letter_code
_entity_poly.pdbx_strand_id
1 'polypeptide(L)' 'MDVPVTEEQIRILAFYLWEKDGSPEGRSDEYWEKARQQLGADQPPAASEGDTAA' A
#
# COMPACT_ATOMS: atom_id res chain seq x y z
N MET A 1 15.64 4.56 13.18
CA MET A 1 14.39 5.32 13.32
C MET A 1 13.30 4.39 12.82
N ASP A 2 12.54 3.78 13.72
CA ASP A 2 11.32 3.04 13.34
C ASP A 2 10.33 4.07 12.80
N VAL A 3 10.25 4.16 11.48
CA VAL A 3 9.21 4.95 10.83
C VAL A 3 7.91 4.18 11.03
N PRO A 4 6.95 4.70 11.83
CA PRO A 4 5.66 4.06 11.95
C PRO A 4 4.98 4.08 10.58
N VAL A 5 4.28 3.00 10.26
CA VAL A 5 3.46 2.92 9.05
C VAL A 5 2.51 4.12 9.00
N THR A 6 2.62 4.90 7.94
CA THR A 6 1.78 6.07 7.69
C THR A 6 0.59 5.70 6.82
N GLU A 7 -0.50 6.47 6.94
CA GLU A 7 -1.68 6.33 6.08
C GLU A 7 -1.33 6.51 4.59
N GLU A 8 -0.29 7.27 4.28
CA GLU A 8 0.28 7.41 2.93
C GLU A 8 0.77 6.07 2.36
N GLN A 9 1.50 5.29 3.15
CA GLN A 9 1.99 3.97 2.70
C GLN A 9 0.84 3.01 2.46
N ILE A 10 -0.20 3.08 3.32
CA ILE A 10 -1.42 2.30 3.14
C ILE A 10 -2.12 2.73 1.84
N ARG A 11 -2.14 4.02 1.49
CA ARG A 11 -2.73 4.51 0.22
C ARG A 11 -2.00 4.01 -0.98
N ILE A 12 -0.67 4.12 -0.97
CA ILE A 12 0.17 3.68 -2.07
C ILE A 12 -0.03 2.18 -2.29
N LEU A 13 0.05 1.37 -1.23
CA LEU A 13 -0.09 -0.08 -1.34
C LEU A 13 -1.51 -0.50 -1.76
N ALA A 14 -2.55 0.11 -1.18
CA ALA A 14 -3.94 -0.16 -1.55
C ALA A 14 -4.21 0.19 -3.01
N PHE A 15 -3.73 1.35 -3.46
CA PHE A 15 -3.87 1.80 -4.83
C PHE A 15 -3.11 0.90 -5.79
N TYR A 16 -1.88 0.50 -5.45
CA TYR A 16 -1.07 -0.40 -6.27
C TYR A 16 -1.71 -1.78 -6.42
N LEU A 17 -2.26 -2.34 -5.33
CA LEU A 17 -2.99 -3.61 -5.36
C LEU A 17 -4.27 -3.51 -6.19
N TRP A 18 -5.02 -2.42 -6.01
CA TRP A 18 -6.27 -2.16 -6.73
C TRP A 18 -6.05 -1.96 -8.24
N GLU A 19 -5.04 -1.18 -8.61
CA GLU A 19 -4.69 -0.91 -10.01
C GLU A 19 -4.20 -2.19 -10.72
N LYS A 20 -3.38 -2.99 -10.02
CA LYS A 20 -2.91 -4.30 -10.52
C LYS A 20 -4.04 -5.28 -10.81
N ASP A 21 -5.12 -5.25 -10.03
CA ASP A 21 -6.31 -6.09 -10.23
C ASP A 21 -7.31 -5.49 -11.25
N GLY A 22 -6.97 -4.36 -11.89
CA GLY A 22 -7.78 -3.74 -12.95
C GLY A 22 -8.77 -2.69 -12.46
N SER A 23 -8.51 -2.10 -11.28
CA SER A 23 -9.31 -1.02 -10.69
C SER A 23 -10.82 -1.32 -10.58
N PRO A 24 -11.22 -2.46 -10.00
CA PRO A 24 -12.64 -2.78 -9.81
C PRO A 24 -13.32 -1.73 -8.91
N GLU A 25 -14.33 -1.04 -9.45
CA GLU A 25 -15.16 -0.09 -8.70
C GLU A 25 -15.84 -0.79 -7.52
N GLY A 26 -15.74 -0.18 -6.33
CA GLY A 26 -16.34 -0.69 -5.09
C GLY A 26 -15.49 -1.70 -4.31
N ARG A 27 -14.30 -2.09 -4.79
CA ARG A 27 -13.36 -2.94 -4.03
C ARG A 27 -12.18 -2.18 -3.42
N SER A 28 -12.06 -0.89 -3.72
CA SER A 28 -11.01 0.00 -3.18
C SER A 28 -10.89 -0.09 -1.65
N ASP A 29 -12.02 -0.19 -0.94
CA ASP A 29 -12.05 -0.29 0.53
C ASP A 29 -11.49 -1.65 1.04
N GLU A 30 -11.77 -2.75 0.34
CA GLU A 30 -11.16 -4.06 0.67
C GLU A 30 -9.64 -4.03 0.50
N TYR A 31 -9.14 -3.38 -0.56
CA TYR A 31 -7.71 -3.23 -0.80
C TYR A 31 -7.06 -2.29 0.22
N TRP A 32 -7.77 -1.25 0.65
CA TRP A 32 -7.36 -0.34 1.72
C TRP A 32 -7.16 -1.07 3.04
N GLU A 33 -8.14 -1.88 3.46
CA GLU A 33 -8.03 -2.67 4.69
C GLU A 33 -6.94 -3.74 4.61
N LYS A 34 -6.81 -4.41 3.45
CA LYS A 34 -5.72 -5.36 3.19
C LYS A 34 -4.35 -4.72 3.31
N ALA A 35 -4.15 -3.56 2.68
CA ALA A 35 -2.89 -2.81 2.75
C ALA A 35 -2.56 -2.38 4.18
N ARG A 36 -3.57 -1.93 4.93
CA ARG A 36 -3.43 -1.53 6.33
C ARG A 36 -3.04 -2.71 7.22
N GLN A 37 -3.65 -3.88 7.00
CA GLN A 37 -3.28 -5.09 7.72
C GLN A 37 -1.89 -5.59 7.33
N GLN A 38 -1.52 -5.54 6.04
CA GLN A 38 -0.19 -5.97 5.58
C GLN A 38 0.92 -5.15 6.22
N LEU A 39 0.80 -3.81 6.14
CA LEU A 39 1.78 -2.91 6.74
C LEU A 39 1.74 -2.93 8.27
N GLY A 40 0.55 -3.11 8.87
CA GLY A 40 0.38 -3.17 10.32
C GLY A 40 0.81 -4.51 10.97
N ALA A 41 0.80 -5.61 10.20
CA ALA A 41 1.17 -6.95 10.68
C ALA A 41 2.59 -7.36 10.29
N ASP A 42 3.12 -6.84 9.19
CA ASP A 42 4.40 -7.21 8.60
C ASP A 42 5.18 -5.94 8.28
N GLN A 43 6.03 -5.50 9.21
CA GLN A 43 7.05 -4.51 8.89
C GLN A 43 8.41 -5.22 8.76
N PRO A 44 8.83 -5.66 7.56
CA PRO A 44 10.23 -5.68 7.19
C PRO A 44 10.60 -4.31 6.58
N PRO A 45 11.75 -3.72 6.96
CA PRO A 45 12.22 -2.47 6.40
C PRO A 45 13.02 -2.77 5.13
N ALA A 46 12.42 -2.72 3.94
CA ALA A 46 13.15 -2.39 2.72
C ALA A 46 12.26 -2.43 1.48
N ALA A 47 12.46 -1.39 0.66
CA ALA A 47 12.30 -1.37 -0.78
C ALA A 47 10.87 -1.35 -1.34
N SER A 48 10.34 -0.13 -1.44
CA SER A 48 10.00 0.43 -2.75
C SER A 48 10.15 1.96 -2.71
N GLU A 49 11.37 2.41 -2.47
CA GLU A 49 11.87 3.60 -3.16
C GLU A 49 12.31 3.11 -4.54
N GLY A 50 11.56 3.46 -5.58
CA GLY A 50 11.86 2.99 -6.93
C GLY A 50 10.81 3.44 -7.94
N ASP A 51 11.09 4.58 -8.55
CA ASP A 51 10.60 5.01 -9.87
C ASP A 51 9.22 5.68 -9.94
N THR A 52 9.13 6.91 -9.44
CA THR A 52 8.37 7.94 -10.16
C THR A 52 9.33 8.65 -11.11
N ALA A 53 9.16 8.31 -12.39
CA ALA A 53 9.78 8.84 -13.60
C ALA A 53 10.25 10.31 -13.56
N ALA A 54 11.45 10.52 -14.11
CA ALA A 54 11.95 11.82 -14.57
C ALA A 54 12.19 11.76 -16.09
#